data_AF-A0A832XCM8-F1
#
_entry.id   AF-A0A832XCM8-F1
#
_cell.length_a   1.000
_cell.length_b   1.000
_cell.length_c   1.000
_cell.angle_alpha   90.00
_cell.angle_beta   90.00
_cell.angle_gamma   90.00
#
_symmetry.space_group_name_H-M   'P 1'
#
loop_
_entity.id
_entity.type
_entity.pdbx_description
1 polymer ?
#
loop_
_entity_poly.entity_id
_entity_poly.type
_entity_poly.pdbx_seq_one_letter_code
_entity_poly.pdbx_strand_id
1 'polypeptide(L)'
;MSDILLLNVGIADSQGNPPMKRLAVISTVVVLLILIGLIGVVSFNSFDANKEKKPFYVGVTFCGNTTQDAKLLIERVENYTNLFVLQSGSLMANETAVKEIGDYAIANGLRFAAYFDTSSPVQMASWIGIAEQRWGNMFAGVYYGDEPGGKMLDTYVNLSISPAGNSNSTNGGNGANFIAIKPITKLANGGIQIGNTIYFTNGTIRVITGSGSLPDPSFWHNPDNPSDYVNPEVFDSNQTSIIITYFPNGSITIEESVILATYFSNGTVTIRDRIDNLYTVENGTKRISQVESYAGVLNKNPISNCNAAAEIFTNKNQEILNDLSNEWQLGNRSFPIFTSDYALYWWDYESGYDLVLAQLGWNNTVAQEIGLIRGAASLRNRNWGVIITWTYTEWPYLTGGSQIFDQMRLAYESGAEYVVIFNYAEDMEGPLGILQEEHFDALKRFWNEVVQNPAVVHGGTKAEAAFVLPENCGWGLRNPSDIVWGLWEPTTEVRQAWSLLQSALAKHNLRLDIVYDDPAYPIAGRYRSVYYWNQTG
;
A
#
# COMPACT_ATOMS: atom_id res chain seq x y z
N MET A 1 33.30 12.74 -47.25
CA MET A 1 34.08 13.39 -46.17
C MET A 1 33.95 12.45 -44.99
N SER A 2 34.91 11.60 -44.66
CA SER A 2 36.33 11.88 -44.51
C SER A 2 37.17 10.61 -44.77
N ASP A 3 38.24 10.77 -45.53
CA ASP A 3 39.24 9.76 -45.83
C ASP A 3 40.08 9.42 -44.60
N ILE A 4 40.25 8.13 -44.30
CA ILE A 4 41.24 7.64 -43.35
C ILE A 4 42.51 7.29 -44.16
N LEU A 5 43.50 8.17 -44.06
CA LEU A 5 44.88 7.94 -44.49
C LEU A 5 45.47 6.76 -43.71
N LEU A 6 45.81 5.67 -44.41
CA LEU A 6 46.77 4.69 -43.91
C LEU A 6 48.18 5.10 -44.35
N LEU A 7 48.96 5.60 -43.39
CA LEU A 7 50.39 5.83 -43.51
C LEU A 7 51.09 4.49 -43.76
N ASN A 8 51.65 4.36 -44.96
CA ASN A 8 52.48 3.23 -45.36
C ASN A 8 53.93 3.52 -44.94
N VAL A 9 54.31 3.11 -43.72
CA VAL A 9 55.71 3.14 -43.27
C VAL A 9 56.35 1.80 -43.61
N GLY A 10 57.07 1.78 -44.73
CA GLY A 10 57.93 0.67 -45.11
C GLY A 10 59.14 0.58 -44.19
N ILE A 11 59.25 -0.52 -43.45
CA ILE A 11 60.52 -1.00 -42.92
C ILE A 11 60.73 -2.39 -43.51
N ALA A 12 61.64 -2.46 -44.48
CA ALA A 12 62.15 -3.71 -45.01
C ALA A 12 63.00 -4.38 -43.93
N ASP A 13 62.59 -5.56 -43.48
CA ASP A 13 63.45 -6.44 -42.71
C ASP A 13 64.24 -7.35 -43.68
N SER A 14 65.55 -7.38 -43.50
CA SER A 14 66.55 -7.91 -44.43
C SER A 14 66.84 -9.41 -44.23
N GLN A 15 65.82 -10.19 -43.90
CA GLN A 15 65.92 -11.65 -43.76
C GLN A 15 64.76 -12.28 -44.53
N GLY A 16 65.07 -12.87 -45.70
CA GLY A 16 64.13 -13.40 -46.69
C GLY A 16 63.24 -14.55 -46.19
N ASN A 17 62.31 -14.27 -45.30
CA ASN A 17 61.17 -15.13 -44.98
C ASN A 17 59.89 -14.49 -45.54
N PRO A 18 59.09 -15.23 -46.33
CA PRO A 18 57.87 -14.69 -46.93
C PRO A 18 56.86 -14.23 -45.86
N PRO A 19 56.02 -13.21 -46.14
CA PRO A 19 55.13 -12.54 -45.17
C PRO A 19 53.94 -13.41 -44.71
N MET A 20 54.03 -14.74 -44.82
CA MET A 20 52.97 -15.68 -44.46
C MET A 20 52.65 -15.68 -42.96
N LYS A 21 53.61 -15.33 -42.09
CA LYS A 21 53.36 -15.31 -40.63
C LYS A 21 52.42 -14.17 -40.19
N ARG A 22 52.44 -13.01 -40.87
CA ARG A 22 51.56 -11.88 -40.52
C ARG A 22 50.14 -12.07 -41.04
N LEU A 23 49.98 -12.62 -42.24
CA LEU A 23 48.66 -12.98 -42.78
C LEU A 23 47.98 -14.12 -41.98
N ALA A 24 48.73 -15.13 -41.55
CA ALA A 24 48.19 -16.21 -40.72
C ALA A 24 47.71 -15.71 -39.34
N VAL A 25 48.43 -14.76 -38.73
CA VAL A 25 48.03 -14.16 -37.45
C VAL A 25 46.77 -13.30 -37.61
N ILE A 26 46.69 -12.46 -38.65
CA ILE A 26 45.49 -11.64 -38.91
C ILE A 26 44.28 -12.52 -39.21
N SER A 27 44.44 -13.56 -40.02
CA SER A 27 43.35 -14.49 -40.35
C SER A 27 42.87 -15.24 -39.11
N THR A 28 43.77 -15.64 -38.21
CA THR A 28 43.42 -16.28 -36.94
C THR A 28 42.64 -15.35 -36.02
N VAL A 29 43.04 -14.07 -35.91
CA VAL A 29 42.35 -13.07 -35.08
C VAL A 29 40.94 -12.78 -35.61
N VAL A 30 40.78 -12.65 -36.93
CA VAL A 30 39.47 -12.42 -37.55
C VAL A 30 38.54 -13.62 -37.35
N VAL A 31 39.05 -14.84 -37.52
CA VAL A 31 38.27 -16.06 -37.25
C VAL A 31 37.86 -16.16 -35.78
N LEU A 32 38.75 -15.80 -34.84
CA LEU A 32 38.43 -15.75 -33.41
C LEU A 32 37.36 -14.70 -33.07
N LEU A 33 37.42 -13.51 -33.66
CA LEU A 33 36.40 -12.47 -33.45
C LEU A 33 35.04 -12.88 -34.03
N ILE A 34 35.03 -13.55 -35.19
CA ILE A 34 33.80 -14.10 -35.79
C ILE A 34 33.23 -15.22 -34.91
N LEU A 35 34.08 -16.10 -34.38
CA LEU A 35 33.67 -17.17 -33.45
C LEU A 35 33.12 -16.60 -32.14
N ILE A 36 33.77 -15.59 -31.55
CA ILE A 36 33.28 -14.91 -30.35
C ILE A 36 31.95 -14.19 -30.63
N GLY A 37 31.81 -13.55 -31.79
CA GLY A 37 30.56 -12.93 -32.22
C GLY A 37 29.44 -13.95 -32.43
N LEU A 38 29.73 -15.09 -33.06
CA LEU A 38 28.78 -16.19 -33.25
C LEU A 38 28.38 -16.84 -31.92
N ILE A 39 29.33 -17.08 -31.01
CA ILE A 39 29.05 -17.57 -29.65
C ILE A 39 28.21 -16.53 -28.91
N GLY A 40 28.51 -15.23 -29.02
CA GLY A 40 27.70 -14.16 -28.45
C GLY A 40 26.26 -14.16 -28.97
N VAL A 41 26.05 -14.29 -30.29
CA VAL A 41 24.73 -14.32 -30.92
C VAL A 41 23.96 -15.61 -30.58
N VAL A 42 24.62 -16.76 -30.56
CA VAL A 42 24.00 -18.04 -30.16
C VAL A 42 23.66 -18.02 -28.68
N SER A 43 24.56 -17.56 -27.81
CA SER A 43 24.29 -17.41 -26.38
C SER A 43 23.17 -16.40 -26.11
N PHE A 44 23.13 -15.25 -26.80
CA PHE A 44 22.06 -14.27 -26.63
C PHE A 44 20.69 -14.82 -27.05
N ASN A 45 20.61 -15.52 -28.19
CA ASN A 45 19.37 -16.15 -28.65
C ASN A 45 18.98 -17.38 -27.80
N SER A 46 19.94 -18.14 -27.28
CA SER A 46 19.68 -19.29 -26.40
C SER A 46 19.34 -18.89 -24.96
N PHE A 47 19.73 -17.70 -24.50
CA PHE A 47 19.36 -17.18 -23.17
C PHE A 47 17.90 -16.70 -23.11
N ASP A 48 17.32 -16.23 -24.22
CA ASP A 48 15.91 -15.84 -24.28
C ASP A 48 14.97 -17.00 -24.62
N ALA A 49 15.42 -17.99 -25.40
CA ALA A 49 14.57 -19.12 -25.81
C ALA A 49 14.27 -20.14 -24.69
N ASN A 50 15.04 -20.13 -23.59
CA ASN A 50 14.94 -21.11 -22.49
C ASN A 50 14.52 -20.50 -21.14
N LYS A 51 14.11 -19.24 -21.07
CA LYS A 51 13.35 -18.78 -19.91
C LYS A 51 11.96 -19.41 -20.02
N GLU A 52 11.64 -20.35 -19.12
CA GLU A 52 10.24 -20.70 -18.88
C GLU A 52 9.44 -19.41 -18.83
N LYS A 53 8.44 -19.28 -19.71
CA LYS A 53 7.54 -18.12 -19.67
C LYS A 53 6.94 -18.12 -18.28
N LYS A 54 7.27 -17.08 -17.50
CA LYS A 54 6.59 -16.82 -16.23
C LYS A 54 5.08 -16.89 -16.48
N PRO A 55 4.31 -17.63 -15.68
CA PRO A 55 2.86 -17.69 -15.84
C PRO A 55 2.28 -16.29 -15.64
N PHE A 56 1.35 -15.91 -16.52
CA PHE A 56 0.49 -14.73 -16.33
C PHE A 56 -0.80 -15.18 -15.66
N TYR A 57 -1.25 -14.46 -14.64
CA TYR A 57 -2.38 -14.84 -13.81
C TYR A 57 -3.64 -14.05 -14.17
N VAL A 58 -4.71 -14.76 -14.51
CA VAL A 58 -6.05 -14.22 -14.80
C VAL A 58 -7.03 -14.85 -13.84
N GLY A 59 -7.81 -14.04 -13.13
CA GLY A 59 -8.72 -14.58 -12.13
C GLY A 59 -9.89 -13.68 -11.78
N VAL A 60 -10.69 -14.20 -10.87
CA VAL A 60 -11.79 -13.50 -10.20
C VAL A 60 -11.61 -13.65 -8.70
N THR A 61 -12.10 -12.68 -7.95
CA THR A 61 -12.29 -12.86 -6.52
C THR A 61 -13.64 -13.48 -6.21
N PHE A 62 -13.78 -14.05 -5.03
CA PHE A 62 -15.04 -14.59 -4.54
C PHE A 62 -15.27 -14.10 -3.11
N CYS A 63 -16.37 -13.38 -2.90
CA CYS A 63 -16.72 -12.81 -1.61
C CYS A 63 -18.02 -13.38 -1.02
N GLY A 64 -18.51 -14.50 -1.58
CA GLY A 64 -19.77 -15.12 -1.17
C GLY A 64 -19.67 -15.88 0.15
N ASN A 65 -20.81 -16.40 0.61
CA ASN A 65 -20.94 -16.98 1.95
C ASN A 65 -21.02 -18.51 1.98
N THR A 66 -20.98 -19.20 0.84
CA THR A 66 -21.04 -20.67 0.80
C THR A 66 -19.94 -21.28 -0.08
N THR A 67 -19.47 -22.47 0.29
CA THR A 67 -18.52 -23.23 -0.54
C THR A 67 -19.15 -23.67 -1.85
N GLN A 68 -20.47 -23.90 -1.89
CA GLN A 68 -21.19 -24.29 -3.09
C GLN A 68 -21.19 -23.16 -4.14
N ASP A 69 -21.41 -21.91 -3.72
CA ASP A 69 -21.36 -20.76 -4.62
C ASP A 69 -19.95 -20.54 -5.16
N ALA A 70 -18.91 -20.75 -4.33
CA ALA A 70 -17.52 -20.68 -4.77
C ALA A 70 -17.24 -21.71 -5.88
N LYS A 71 -17.74 -22.94 -5.73
CA LYS A 71 -17.60 -24.00 -6.76
C LYS A 71 -18.31 -23.63 -8.05
N LEU A 72 -19.51 -23.06 -7.97
CA LEU A 72 -20.25 -22.59 -9.14
C LEU A 72 -19.49 -21.49 -9.89
N LEU A 73 -18.86 -20.55 -9.17
CA LEU A 73 -18.02 -19.53 -9.81
C LEU A 73 -16.77 -20.15 -10.44
N ILE A 74 -16.11 -21.10 -9.77
CA ILE A 74 -14.95 -21.85 -10.31
C ILE A 74 -15.33 -22.53 -11.63
N GLU A 75 -16.40 -23.32 -11.64
CA GLU A 75 -16.91 -23.99 -12.86
C GLU A 75 -17.24 -22.99 -13.98
N ARG A 76 -17.74 -21.80 -13.62
CA ARG A 76 -18.05 -20.76 -14.59
C ARG A 76 -16.79 -20.26 -15.30
N VAL A 77 -15.65 -20.14 -14.61
CA VAL A 77 -14.45 -19.44 -15.11
C VAL A 77 -13.26 -20.34 -15.49
N GLU A 78 -13.23 -21.60 -15.03
CA GLU A 78 -12.07 -22.52 -15.10
C GLU A 78 -11.46 -22.68 -16.51
N ASN A 79 -12.26 -22.50 -17.56
CA ASN A 79 -11.82 -22.71 -18.94
C ASN A 79 -11.16 -21.46 -19.58
N TYR A 80 -11.11 -20.34 -18.87
CA TYR A 80 -10.55 -19.08 -19.38
C TYR A 80 -9.90 -18.21 -18.29
N THR A 81 -9.62 -18.80 -17.13
CA THR A 81 -8.83 -18.21 -16.04
C THR A 81 -7.87 -19.26 -15.49
N ASN A 82 -6.91 -18.85 -14.67
CA ASN A 82 -5.97 -19.76 -14.00
C ASN A 82 -5.70 -19.38 -12.53
N LEU A 83 -6.47 -18.43 -11.99
CA LEU A 83 -6.38 -17.95 -10.62
C LEU A 83 -7.79 -17.78 -10.04
N PHE A 84 -7.97 -18.24 -8.81
CA PHE A 84 -9.14 -18.01 -7.98
C PHE A 84 -8.70 -17.41 -6.65
N VAL A 85 -9.30 -16.29 -6.26
CA VAL A 85 -8.97 -15.60 -5.00
C VAL A 85 -10.18 -15.69 -4.08
N LEU A 86 -10.09 -16.49 -3.02
CA LEU A 86 -11.07 -16.44 -1.94
C LEU A 86 -10.87 -15.14 -1.19
N GLN A 87 -11.81 -14.21 -1.36
CA GLN A 87 -11.79 -12.90 -0.73
C GLN A 87 -12.84 -12.86 0.40
N SER A 88 -13.06 -11.66 0.94
CA SER A 88 -13.92 -11.26 2.05
C SER A 88 -15.18 -12.11 2.28
N GLY A 89 -15.66 -12.12 3.51
CA GLY A 89 -16.89 -12.81 3.89
C GLY A 89 -16.65 -13.85 4.98
N SER A 90 -17.74 -14.51 5.37
CA SER A 90 -17.76 -15.45 6.51
C SER A 90 -16.89 -16.69 6.30
N LEU A 91 -16.62 -17.07 5.05
CA LEU A 91 -15.85 -18.28 4.72
C LEU A 91 -14.38 -18.19 5.09
N MET A 92 -13.78 -16.99 5.08
CA MET A 92 -12.36 -16.81 5.42
C MET A 92 -12.07 -17.17 6.88
N ALA A 93 -13.08 -17.04 7.74
CA ALA A 93 -12.99 -17.42 9.14
C ALA A 93 -13.10 -18.94 9.38
N ASN A 94 -13.44 -19.71 8.33
CA ASN A 94 -13.67 -21.14 8.42
C ASN A 94 -12.61 -21.90 7.63
N GLU A 95 -11.57 -22.35 8.33
CA GLU A 95 -10.46 -23.11 7.75
C GLU A 95 -10.93 -24.33 6.92
N THR A 96 -11.99 -25.02 7.34
CA THR A 96 -12.55 -26.15 6.58
C THR A 96 -13.08 -25.69 5.23
N ALA A 97 -13.83 -24.57 5.20
CA ALA A 97 -14.36 -24.00 3.97
C ALA A 97 -13.25 -23.49 3.05
N VAL A 98 -12.24 -22.81 3.60
CA VAL A 98 -11.08 -22.35 2.84
C VAL A 98 -10.36 -23.53 2.18
N LYS A 99 -10.12 -24.62 2.93
CA LYS A 99 -9.49 -25.82 2.41
C LYS A 99 -10.32 -26.48 1.32
N GLU A 100 -11.63 -26.61 1.52
CA GLU A 100 -12.55 -27.18 0.54
C GLU A 100 -12.54 -26.39 -0.78
N ILE A 101 -12.59 -25.06 -0.70
CA ILE A 101 -12.57 -24.19 -1.89
C ILE A 101 -11.20 -24.26 -2.58
N GLY A 102 -10.11 -24.18 -1.82
CA GLY A 102 -8.75 -24.26 -2.38
C GLY A 102 -8.47 -25.59 -3.07
N ASP A 103 -8.89 -26.70 -2.46
CA ASP A 103 -8.79 -28.04 -3.07
C ASP A 103 -9.62 -28.12 -4.36
N TYR A 104 -10.83 -27.56 -4.36
CA TYR A 104 -11.69 -27.57 -5.54
C TYR A 104 -11.14 -26.71 -6.68
N ALA A 105 -10.62 -25.51 -6.38
CA ALA A 105 -9.98 -24.65 -7.37
C ALA A 105 -8.82 -25.38 -8.05
N ILE A 106 -7.95 -26.01 -7.25
CA ILE A 106 -6.77 -26.72 -7.74
C ILE A 106 -7.15 -27.98 -8.52
N ALA A 107 -8.17 -28.72 -8.09
CA ALA A 107 -8.69 -29.87 -8.83
C ALA A 107 -9.20 -29.48 -10.22
N ASN A 108 -9.66 -28.23 -10.40
CA ASN A 108 -10.10 -27.67 -11.67
C ASN A 108 -9.01 -26.83 -12.37
N GLY A 109 -7.74 -26.99 -11.99
CA GLY A 109 -6.60 -26.37 -12.67
C GLY A 109 -6.38 -24.89 -12.35
N LEU A 110 -7.13 -24.32 -11.41
CA LEU A 110 -6.95 -22.95 -10.95
C LEU A 110 -5.95 -22.90 -9.78
N ARG A 111 -5.12 -21.88 -9.78
CA ARG A 111 -4.29 -21.55 -8.61
C ARG A 111 -5.13 -20.82 -7.57
N PHE A 112 -4.75 -20.94 -6.31
CA PHE A 112 -5.56 -20.47 -5.19
C PHE A 112 -4.83 -19.41 -4.36
N ALA A 113 -5.47 -18.27 -4.11
CA ALA A 113 -5.04 -17.28 -3.12
C ALA A 113 -6.17 -16.99 -2.12
N ALA A 114 -5.83 -16.50 -0.94
CA ALA A 114 -6.80 -16.17 0.11
C ALA A 114 -6.55 -14.78 0.71
N TYR A 115 -7.63 -14.05 0.97
CA TYR A 115 -7.63 -12.74 1.62
C TYR A 115 -7.61 -12.83 3.14
N PHE A 116 -6.89 -11.91 3.78
CA PHE A 116 -6.87 -11.70 5.21
C PHE A 116 -6.74 -10.21 5.54
N ASP A 117 -7.63 -9.72 6.40
CA ASP A 117 -7.56 -8.34 6.88
C ASP A 117 -6.50 -8.20 7.98
N THR A 118 -5.87 -7.02 8.08
CA THR A 118 -4.95 -6.65 9.17
C THR A 118 -5.54 -6.78 10.57
N SER A 119 -6.87 -6.73 10.69
CA SER A 119 -7.60 -6.90 11.95
C SER A 119 -7.91 -8.37 12.30
N SER A 120 -7.63 -9.31 11.40
CA SER A 120 -7.95 -10.72 11.61
C SER A 120 -7.03 -11.35 12.66
N PRO A 121 -7.56 -12.07 13.67
CA PRO A 121 -6.75 -12.86 14.58
C PRO A 121 -5.87 -13.84 13.82
N VAL A 122 -4.57 -13.81 14.11
CA VAL A 122 -3.56 -14.57 13.37
C VAL A 122 -3.81 -16.09 13.44
N GLN A 123 -4.48 -16.57 14.49
CA GLN A 123 -4.86 -17.97 14.66
C GLN A 123 -5.88 -18.45 13.61
N MET A 124 -6.72 -17.55 13.07
CA MET A 124 -7.73 -17.88 12.04
C MET A 124 -7.10 -18.34 10.72
N ALA A 125 -5.82 -18.05 10.55
CA ALA A 125 -5.07 -18.27 9.32
C ALA A 125 -3.85 -19.19 9.53
N SER A 126 -3.82 -19.95 10.62
CA SER A 126 -2.71 -20.87 10.95
C SER A 126 -2.41 -21.90 9.85
N TRP A 127 -3.40 -22.22 9.02
CA TRP A 127 -3.23 -23.10 7.86
C TRP A 127 -2.27 -22.53 6.80
N ILE A 128 -2.01 -21.23 6.77
CA ILE A 128 -1.10 -20.60 5.79
C ILE A 128 0.32 -21.15 5.93
N GLY A 129 0.77 -21.39 7.16
CA GLY A 129 2.11 -21.95 7.43
C GLY A 129 2.32 -23.34 6.82
N ILE A 130 1.24 -24.04 6.44
CA ILE A 130 1.27 -25.34 5.75
C ILE A 130 0.67 -25.30 4.35
N ALA A 131 0.35 -24.12 3.80
CA ALA A 131 -0.31 -23.99 2.51
C ALA A 131 0.53 -24.58 1.37
N GLU A 132 1.85 -24.38 1.39
CA GLU A 132 2.77 -24.97 0.40
C GLU A 132 2.82 -26.49 0.51
N GLN A 133 2.75 -27.05 1.72
CA GLN A 133 2.68 -28.50 1.89
C GLN A 133 1.40 -29.07 1.27
N ARG A 134 0.29 -28.33 1.36
CA ARG A 134 -1.02 -28.77 0.85
C ARG A 134 -1.15 -28.61 -0.66
N TRP A 135 -0.81 -27.44 -1.17
CA TRP A 135 -1.13 -27.00 -2.53
C TRP A 135 0.11 -26.79 -3.40
N GLY A 136 1.31 -26.90 -2.82
CA GLY A 136 2.57 -26.75 -3.55
C GLY A 136 2.65 -25.43 -4.30
N ASN A 137 3.13 -25.51 -5.53
CA ASN A 137 3.24 -24.37 -6.43
C ASN A 137 1.89 -23.84 -6.94
N MET A 138 0.76 -24.49 -6.63
CA MET A 138 -0.58 -24.02 -7.01
C MET A 138 -1.17 -23.02 -6.00
N PHE A 139 -0.55 -22.86 -4.82
CA PHE A 139 -0.87 -21.75 -3.94
C PHE A 139 -0.27 -20.46 -4.51
N ALA A 140 -1.14 -19.52 -4.89
CA ALA A 140 -0.79 -18.29 -5.59
C ALA A 140 -0.37 -17.15 -4.66
N GLY A 141 -0.69 -17.23 -3.36
CA GLY A 141 -0.26 -16.24 -2.38
C GLY A 141 -1.31 -15.91 -1.33
N VAL A 142 -0.94 -14.94 -0.50
CA VAL A 142 -1.80 -14.38 0.54
C VAL A 142 -2.10 -12.93 0.17
N TYR A 143 -3.37 -12.63 -0.04
CA TYR A 143 -3.84 -11.25 -0.19
C TYR A 143 -4.02 -10.68 1.21
N TYR A 144 -3.09 -9.87 1.69
CA TYR A 144 -3.10 -9.38 3.06
C TYR A 144 -3.27 -7.87 3.12
N GLY A 145 -4.21 -7.41 3.96
CA GLY A 145 -4.44 -6.01 4.26
C GLY A 145 -4.84 -5.19 3.04
N ASP A 146 -6.13 -5.09 2.75
CA ASP A 146 -6.62 -4.36 1.59
C ASP A 146 -6.43 -2.85 1.72
N GLU A 147 -5.95 -2.20 0.65
CA GLU A 147 -5.84 -0.74 0.47
C GLU A 147 -5.10 0.02 1.60
N PRO A 148 -3.91 -0.42 2.07
CA PRO A 148 -3.20 0.29 3.14
C PRO A 148 -2.94 1.77 2.81
N GLY A 149 -2.47 2.05 1.60
CA GLY A 149 -2.20 3.38 1.07
C GLY A 149 -3.46 4.22 0.85
N GLY A 150 -4.47 3.64 0.21
CA GLY A 150 -5.78 4.27 0.04
C GLY A 150 -6.43 4.65 1.38
N LYS A 151 -6.45 3.70 2.34
CA LYS A 151 -6.96 3.94 3.70
C LYS A 151 -6.19 5.04 4.41
N MET A 152 -4.87 5.16 4.20
CA MET A 152 -4.08 6.28 4.71
C MET A 152 -4.56 7.63 4.19
N LEU A 153 -4.98 7.72 2.93
CA LEU A 153 -5.53 8.94 2.36
C LEU A 153 -6.93 9.24 2.89
N ASP A 154 -7.83 8.27 2.90
CA ASP A 154 -9.26 8.55 3.01
C ASP A 154 -9.85 8.34 4.40
N THR A 155 -9.31 7.40 5.16
CA THR A 155 -9.95 6.91 6.37
C THR A 155 -9.20 7.29 7.64
N TYR A 156 -9.80 6.94 8.75
CA TYR A 156 -9.16 6.93 10.05
C TYR A 156 -8.10 5.84 10.09
N VAL A 157 -6.83 6.22 9.99
CA VAL A 157 -5.73 5.29 10.27
C VAL A 157 -5.24 5.52 11.69
N ASN A 158 -5.31 4.48 12.51
CA ASN A 158 -4.61 4.44 13.78
C ASN A 158 -3.15 4.10 13.51
N LEU A 159 -2.26 5.08 13.59
CA LEU A 159 -0.81 4.83 13.54
C LEU A 159 -0.27 4.72 14.98
N SER A 160 0.72 3.86 15.17
CA SER A 160 1.42 3.71 16.45
C SER A 160 2.89 4.05 16.25
N ILE A 161 3.45 4.87 17.14
CA ILE A 161 4.88 5.07 17.20
C ILE A 161 5.42 4.21 18.34
N SER A 162 6.19 3.21 17.97
CA SER A 162 7.14 2.61 18.90
C SER A 162 8.44 3.41 18.81
N PRO A 163 9.02 3.92 19.92
CA PRO A 163 10.36 4.50 19.89
C PRO A 163 11.33 3.46 19.33
N ALA A 164 12.10 3.86 18.32
CA ALA A 164 13.04 2.99 17.65
C ALA A 164 13.91 2.21 18.65
N GLY A 165 13.85 0.88 18.57
CA GLY A 165 14.89 0.01 19.13
C GLY A 165 14.57 -0.86 20.34
N ASN A 166 13.31 -1.16 20.70
CA ASN A 166 13.04 -2.20 21.72
C ASN A 166 11.67 -2.89 21.54
N SER A 167 11.54 -3.72 20.50
CA SER A 167 10.50 -4.75 20.41
C SER A 167 10.96 -6.07 21.02
N ASN A 168 11.72 -6.03 22.12
CA ASN A 168 11.93 -7.22 22.96
C ASN A 168 10.93 -7.19 24.10
N SER A 169 9.70 -7.64 23.84
CA SER A 169 8.79 -8.10 24.88
C SER A 169 9.37 -9.36 25.52
N THR A 170 10.29 -9.20 26.47
CA THR A 170 10.63 -10.27 27.40
C THR A 170 9.44 -10.46 28.34
N ASN A 171 8.63 -11.48 28.08
CA ASN A 171 7.69 -12.02 29.05
C ASN A 171 8.48 -12.52 30.26
N GLY A 172 8.58 -11.72 31.32
CA GLY A 172 9.16 -12.14 32.58
C GLY A 172 9.58 -11.00 33.49
N GLY A 173 8.81 -10.77 34.55
CA GLY A 173 9.26 -10.03 35.73
C GLY A 173 8.59 -8.67 35.92
N ASN A 174 7.98 -8.50 37.09
CA ASN A 174 7.33 -7.27 37.56
C ASN A 174 8.24 -6.04 37.39
N GLY A 175 7.88 -5.16 36.45
CA GLY A 175 8.61 -3.92 36.17
C GLY A 175 8.88 -3.67 34.68
N ALA A 176 7.94 -4.01 33.79
CA ALA A 176 8.04 -3.59 32.39
C ALA A 176 7.83 -2.07 32.32
N ASN A 177 8.85 -1.32 31.89
CA ASN A 177 8.66 0.03 31.37
C ASN A 177 7.79 -0.09 30.12
N PHE A 178 6.48 0.04 30.28
CA PHE A 178 5.57 0.15 29.14
C PHE A 178 5.94 1.40 28.36
N ILE A 179 6.58 1.18 27.22
CA ILE A 179 6.70 2.19 26.19
C ILE A 179 5.26 2.55 25.78
N ALA A 180 4.80 3.74 26.15
CA ALA A 180 3.45 4.17 25.85
C ALA A 180 3.32 4.41 24.34
N ILE A 181 2.78 3.41 23.64
CA ILE A 181 2.31 3.57 22.26
C ILE A 181 1.27 4.69 22.29
N LYS A 182 1.55 5.81 21.62
CA LYS A 182 0.56 6.87 21.43
C LYS A 182 -0.18 6.60 20.13
N PRO A 183 -1.49 6.30 20.18
CA PRO A 183 -2.26 6.24 18.95
C PRO A 183 -2.26 7.62 18.30
N ILE A 184 -2.02 7.61 17.01
CA ILE A 184 -2.21 8.74 16.12
C ILE A 184 -3.56 8.52 15.44
N THR A 185 -4.46 9.47 15.62
CA THR A 185 -5.80 9.42 15.05
C THR A 185 -6.00 10.64 14.18
N LYS A 186 -6.24 10.43 12.89
CA LYS A 186 -6.74 11.48 11.99
C LYS A 186 -8.16 11.86 12.42
N LEU A 187 -8.49 13.14 12.43
CA LEU A 187 -9.81 13.66 12.81
C LEU A 187 -10.58 14.07 11.55
N ALA A 188 -11.93 14.06 11.61
CA ALA A 188 -12.80 14.47 10.51
C ALA A 188 -12.51 15.88 9.95
N ASN A 189 -11.95 16.77 10.79
CA ASN A 189 -11.59 18.14 10.41
C ASN A 189 -10.16 18.27 9.84
N GLY A 190 -9.53 17.14 9.50
CA GLY A 190 -8.15 17.08 9.02
C GLY A 190 -7.07 17.19 10.09
N GLY A 191 -7.45 17.40 11.37
CA GLY A 191 -6.50 17.43 12.46
C GLY A 191 -5.90 16.05 12.78
N ILE A 192 -4.76 16.01 13.45
CA ILE A 192 -4.10 14.79 13.91
C ILE A 192 -4.07 14.80 15.43
N GLN A 193 -4.70 13.82 16.06
CA GLN A 193 -4.61 13.59 17.49
C GLN A 193 -3.50 12.59 17.81
N ILE A 194 -2.66 12.89 18.80
CA ILE A 194 -1.53 12.08 19.24
C ILE A 194 -1.54 12.07 20.77
N GLY A 195 -2.04 10.96 21.33
CA GLY A 195 -2.42 10.91 22.74
C GLY A 195 -3.40 12.04 23.07
N ASN A 196 -2.97 12.98 23.91
CA ASN A 196 -3.80 14.12 24.31
C ASN A 196 -3.52 15.41 23.53
N THR A 197 -2.71 15.39 22.48
CA THR A 197 -2.39 16.59 21.68
C THR A 197 -3.05 16.49 20.31
N ILE A 198 -3.70 17.55 19.85
CA ILE A 198 -4.35 17.64 18.54
C ILE A 198 -3.65 18.74 17.73
N TYR A 199 -3.11 18.39 16.57
CA TYR A 199 -2.49 19.30 15.61
C TYR A 199 -3.48 19.57 14.47
N PHE A 200 -3.90 20.81 14.29
CA PHE A 200 -4.85 21.20 13.24
C PHE A 200 -4.12 21.67 11.97
N THR A 201 -4.76 21.51 10.81
CA THR A 201 -4.23 21.94 9.50
C THR A 201 -3.97 23.44 9.41
N ASN A 202 -4.69 24.26 10.17
CA ASN A 202 -4.46 25.71 10.26
C ASN A 202 -3.27 26.11 11.17
N GLY A 203 -2.51 25.13 11.67
CA GLY A 203 -1.35 25.32 12.56
C GLY A 203 -1.70 25.48 14.04
N THR A 204 -2.98 25.49 14.41
CA THR A 204 -3.41 25.49 15.82
C THR A 204 -3.06 24.15 16.47
N ILE A 205 -2.68 24.16 17.75
CA ILE A 205 -2.41 22.94 18.53
C ILE A 205 -3.28 22.97 19.77
N ARG A 206 -3.99 21.88 20.10
CA ARG A 206 -4.69 21.71 21.37
C ARG A 206 -4.04 20.62 22.19
N VAL A 207 -3.64 20.93 23.42
CA VAL A 207 -3.18 19.94 24.40
C VAL A 207 -4.26 19.79 25.45
N ILE A 208 -4.78 18.59 25.59
CA ILE A 208 -5.77 18.23 26.59
C ILE A 208 -5.02 17.62 27.79
N THR A 209 -5.15 18.23 28.97
CA THR A 209 -4.58 17.70 30.22
C THR A 209 -5.70 17.54 31.22
N GLY A 210 -5.73 16.43 31.96
CA GLY A 210 -6.78 16.22 32.94
C GLY A 210 -6.45 15.13 33.94
N SER A 211 -6.98 15.26 35.14
CA SER A 211 -6.84 14.31 36.24
C SER A 211 -8.18 13.65 36.53
N GLY A 212 -8.21 12.32 36.43
CA GLY A 212 -9.29 11.48 36.95
C GLY A 212 -10.01 10.66 35.88
N SER A 213 -10.08 9.34 36.08
CA SER A 213 -11.14 8.49 35.56
C SER A 213 -12.38 8.67 36.42
N LEU A 214 -13.58 8.72 35.84
CA LEU A 214 -14.81 8.56 36.63
C LEU A 214 -14.70 7.22 37.36
N PRO A 215 -15.00 7.14 38.67
CA PRO A 215 -14.99 5.87 39.37
C PRO A 215 -15.95 4.91 38.68
N ASP A 216 -15.48 3.69 38.42
CA ASP A 216 -16.31 2.61 37.91
C ASP A 216 -17.47 2.37 38.88
N PRO A 217 -18.74 2.39 38.44
CA PRO A 217 -19.89 2.06 39.29
C PRO A 217 -19.77 0.70 40.01
N SER A 218 -18.92 -0.21 39.52
CA SER A 218 -18.62 -1.49 40.18
C SER A 218 -17.98 -1.34 41.58
N PHE A 219 -17.42 -0.16 41.90
CA PHE A 219 -16.84 0.15 43.22
C PHE A 219 -17.87 0.13 44.37
N TRP A 220 -19.17 0.16 44.05
CA TRP A 220 -20.29 0.13 45.02
C TRP A 220 -20.82 -1.27 45.32
N HIS A 221 -20.23 -2.31 44.72
CA HIS A 221 -20.52 -3.69 45.06
C HIS A 221 -19.25 -4.42 45.48
N ASN A 222 -19.15 -4.70 46.78
CA ASN A 222 -18.30 -5.79 47.24
C ASN A 222 -19.03 -7.11 46.94
N PRO A 223 -18.62 -7.89 45.92
CA PRO A 223 -19.31 -9.13 45.57
C PRO A 223 -19.26 -10.17 46.71
N ASP A 224 -18.33 -10.02 47.65
CA ASP A 224 -18.11 -10.96 48.74
C ASP A 224 -18.79 -10.56 50.06
N ASN A 225 -19.29 -9.32 50.18
CA ASN A 225 -20.03 -8.88 51.37
C ASN A 225 -21.11 -7.83 51.04
N PRO A 226 -22.38 -8.24 50.82
CA PRO A 226 -23.47 -7.32 50.46
C PRO A 226 -23.91 -6.37 51.59
N SER A 227 -23.28 -6.43 52.78
CA SER A 227 -23.57 -5.56 53.92
C SER A 227 -22.62 -4.36 54.06
N ASP A 228 -21.55 -4.32 53.28
CA ASP A 228 -20.54 -3.24 53.29
C ASP A 228 -20.94 -2.12 52.31
N TYR A 229 -22.12 -1.54 52.52
CA TYR A 229 -22.53 -0.32 51.84
C TYR A 229 -21.84 0.86 52.52
N VAL A 230 -20.77 1.39 51.92
CA VAL A 230 -20.41 2.79 52.17
C VAL A 230 -21.57 3.59 51.58
N ASN A 231 -22.46 4.11 52.43
CA ASN A 231 -23.59 4.95 52.02
C ASN A 231 -23.23 6.42 52.24
N PRO A 232 -22.52 7.10 51.33
CA PRO A 232 -22.70 8.52 51.19
C PRO A 232 -24.05 8.73 50.50
N GLU A 233 -24.97 9.46 51.13
CA GLU A 233 -26.27 9.81 50.54
C GLU A 233 -26.12 10.47 49.15
N VAL A 234 -24.95 11.06 48.89
CA VAL A 234 -24.51 11.64 47.63
C VAL A 234 -22.99 11.46 47.48
N PHE A 235 -22.51 10.93 46.36
CA PHE A 235 -21.07 10.92 46.01
C PHE A 235 -20.82 11.86 44.83
N ASP A 236 -19.91 12.83 45.02
CA ASP A 236 -19.51 13.75 43.97
C ASP A 236 -18.12 13.37 43.44
N SER A 237 -18.00 13.17 42.13
CA SER A 237 -16.72 13.06 41.44
C SER A 237 -16.49 14.29 40.56
N ASN A 238 -15.28 14.83 40.63
CA ASN A 238 -14.87 15.99 39.84
C ASN A 238 -13.82 15.53 38.84
N GLN A 239 -14.13 15.63 37.54
CA GLN A 239 -13.10 15.56 36.50
C GLN A 239 -12.76 16.97 36.06
N THR A 240 -11.48 17.35 36.16
CA THR A 240 -10.99 18.60 35.58
C THR A 240 -10.25 18.29 34.29
N SER A 241 -10.72 18.88 33.19
CA SER A 241 -10.06 18.88 31.89
C SER A 241 -9.61 20.30 31.56
N ILE A 242 -8.33 20.45 31.27
CA ILE A 242 -7.71 21.69 30.83
C ILE A 242 -7.37 21.52 29.36
N ILE A 243 -7.91 22.40 28.51
CA ILE A 243 -7.58 22.47 27.09
C ILE A 243 -6.70 23.69 26.89
N ILE A 244 -5.43 23.45 26.54
CA ILE A 244 -4.48 24.50 26.19
C ILE A 244 -4.44 24.58 24.67
N THR A 245 -4.86 25.70 24.10
CA THR A 245 -4.80 25.95 22.66
C THR A 245 -3.64 26.90 22.35
N TYR A 246 -2.73 26.46 21.49
CA TYR A 246 -1.60 27.24 20.99
C TYR A 246 -1.88 27.68 19.55
N PHE A 247 -1.68 28.96 19.26
CA PHE A 247 -1.88 29.54 17.93
C PHE A 247 -0.55 29.85 17.23
N PRO A 248 -0.48 29.79 15.89
CA PRO A 248 0.74 30.08 15.12
C PRO A 248 1.33 31.48 15.35
N ASN A 249 0.49 32.45 15.71
CA ASN A 249 0.94 33.82 16.06
C ASN A 249 1.57 33.91 17.46
N GLY A 250 1.71 32.79 18.16
CA GLY A 250 2.29 32.69 19.50
C GLY A 250 1.31 32.94 20.65
N SER A 251 0.03 33.24 20.38
CA SER A 251 -0.96 33.37 21.44
C SER A 251 -1.36 32.00 22.01
N ILE A 252 -1.78 31.98 23.27
CA ILE A 252 -2.23 30.78 23.98
C ILE A 252 -3.56 31.08 24.65
N THR A 253 -4.52 30.17 24.53
CA THR A 253 -5.76 30.18 25.34
C THR A 253 -5.82 28.95 26.21
N ILE A 254 -6.27 29.11 27.44
CA ILE A 254 -6.46 28.01 28.39
C ILE A 254 -7.94 27.98 28.76
N GLU A 255 -8.57 26.84 28.52
CA GLU A 255 -9.95 26.55 28.91
C GLU A 255 -9.93 25.47 29.99
N GLU A 256 -10.58 25.72 31.12
CA GLU A 256 -10.71 24.77 32.22
C GLU A 256 -12.18 24.35 32.35
N SER A 257 -12.45 23.06 32.16
CA SER A 257 -13.75 22.44 32.29
C SER A 257 -13.76 21.47 33.46
N VAL A 258 -14.73 21.63 34.37
CA VAL A 258 -14.95 20.72 35.50
C VAL A 258 -16.27 19.99 35.29
N ILE A 259 -16.22 18.67 35.16
CA ILE A 259 -17.40 17.81 35.14
C ILE A 259 -17.64 17.33 36.56
N LEU A 260 -18.81 17.67 37.12
CA LEU A 260 -19.29 17.17 38.40
C LEU A 260 -20.31 16.07 38.15
N ALA A 261 -19.98 14.83 38.50
CA ALA A 261 -20.95 13.73 38.51
C ALA A 261 -21.36 13.44 39.95
N THR A 262 -22.65 13.59 40.22
CA THR A 262 -23.29 13.34 41.51
C THR A 262 -24.05 12.01 41.41
N TYR A 263 -23.63 11.03 42.19
CA TYR A 263 -24.24 9.70 42.25
C TYR A 263 -25.19 9.65 43.44
N PHE A 264 -26.44 9.28 43.20
CA PHE A 264 -27.47 9.16 44.21
C PHE A 264 -27.65 7.68 44.60
N SER A 265 -27.97 7.44 45.86
CA SER A 265 -28.23 6.10 46.42
C SER A 265 -29.38 5.35 45.73
N ASN A 266 -30.24 6.04 45.00
CA ASN A 266 -31.30 5.44 44.17
C ASN A 266 -30.81 4.98 42.78
N GLY A 267 -29.50 5.02 42.51
CA GLY A 267 -28.89 4.64 41.23
C GLY A 267 -28.93 5.72 40.15
N THR A 268 -29.46 6.91 40.45
CA THR A 268 -29.47 8.04 39.51
C THR A 268 -28.12 8.74 39.52
N VAL A 269 -27.67 9.25 38.38
CA VAL A 269 -26.48 10.10 38.25
C VAL A 269 -26.89 11.44 37.65
N THR A 270 -26.50 12.55 38.25
CA THR A 270 -26.59 13.87 37.60
C THR A 270 -25.21 14.36 37.22
N ILE A 271 -25.03 14.72 35.96
CA ILE A 271 -23.80 15.29 35.43
C ILE A 271 -24.02 16.79 35.26
N ARG A 272 -23.13 17.61 35.81
CA ARG A 272 -23.06 19.05 35.56
C ARG A 272 -21.71 19.39 34.94
N ASP A 273 -21.74 19.97 33.75
CA ASP A 273 -20.56 20.59 33.13
C ASP A 273 -20.45 22.05 33.58
N ARG A 274 -19.30 22.41 34.15
CA ARG A 274 -18.96 23.79 34.48
C ARG A 274 -17.70 24.18 33.71
N ILE A 275 -17.86 24.99 32.66
CA ILE A 275 -16.74 25.69 32.03
C ILE A 275 -16.38 26.83 32.97
N ASP A 276 -15.32 26.64 33.76
CA ASP A 276 -15.05 27.53 34.89
C ASP A 276 -14.38 28.83 34.43
N ASN A 277 -13.41 28.76 33.50
CA ASN A 277 -12.72 29.95 33.01
C ASN A 277 -12.10 29.78 31.62
N LEU A 278 -12.21 30.81 30.77
CA LEU A 278 -11.42 30.99 29.55
C LEU A 278 -10.43 32.14 29.77
N TYR A 279 -9.13 31.85 29.72
CA TYR A 279 -8.10 32.88 29.80
C TYR A 279 -7.35 32.97 28.46
N THR A 280 -7.23 34.18 27.92
CA THR A 280 -6.31 34.49 26.82
C THR A 280 -5.06 35.13 27.42
N VAL A 281 -3.89 34.58 27.14
CA VAL A 281 -2.63 35.04 27.73
C VAL A 281 -1.70 35.58 26.64
N GLU A 282 -1.33 36.85 26.76
CA GLU A 282 -0.21 37.44 26.01
C GLU A 282 1.12 37.11 26.71
N ASN A 283 2.18 36.90 25.92
CA ASN A 283 3.49 36.44 26.37
C ASN A 283 4.05 37.30 27.53
N GLY A 284 4.32 36.70 28.71
CA GLY A 284 4.93 37.41 29.87
C GLY A 284 4.21 37.37 31.23
N THR A 285 3.08 36.66 31.40
CA THR A 285 2.43 36.52 32.74
C THR A 285 3.00 35.35 33.55
N LYS A 286 2.94 35.41 34.90
CA LYS A 286 3.45 34.35 35.82
C LYS A 286 2.85 32.95 35.61
N ARG A 287 1.70 32.82 34.91
CA ARG A 287 1.12 31.52 34.52
C ARG A 287 1.80 30.93 33.27
N ILE A 288 2.35 31.75 32.39
CA ILE A 288 3.01 31.31 31.14
C ILE A 288 4.34 30.61 31.43
N SER A 289 5.03 30.96 32.52
CA SER A 289 6.29 30.27 32.89
C SER A 289 6.11 28.78 33.22
N GLN A 290 4.88 28.26 33.28
CA GLN A 290 4.57 26.84 33.50
C GLN A 290 4.08 26.10 32.25
N VAL A 291 3.76 26.80 31.15
CA VAL A 291 3.31 26.16 29.90
C VAL A 291 4.42 26.20 28.85
N GLU A 292 4.49 25.16 28.05
CA GLU A 292 5.48 25.04 26.98
C GLU A 292 5.26 26.09 25.88
N SER A 293 6.28 26.44 25.11
CA SER A 293 6.11 27.36 23.98
C SER A 293 5.40 26.69 22.80
N TYR A 294 4.75 27.46 21.91
CA TYR A 294 4.19 26.93 20.65
C TYR A 294 5.21 26.06 19.89
N ALA A 295 6.44 26.56 19.72
CA ALA A 295 7.52 25.81 19.07
C ALA A 295 7.89 24.54 19.83
N GLY A 296 7.91 24.56 21.17
CA GLY A 296 8.18 23.38 21.99
C GLY A 296 7.13 22.28 21.80
N VAL A 297 5.83 22.65 21.80
CA VAL A 297 4.74 21.71 21.55
C VAL A 297 4.73 21.24 20.09
N LEU A 298 4.93 22.13 19.12
CA LEU A 298 4.99 21.80 17.70
C LEU A 298 6.12 20.80 17.40
N ASN A 299 7.29 20.97 18.01
CA ASN A 299 8.44 20.07 17.85
C ASN A 299 8.19 18.65 18.39
N LYS A 300 7.10 18.44 19.15
CA LYS A 300 6.67 17.11 19.59
C LYS A 300 5.73 16.43 18.60
N ASN A 301 5.39 17.08 17.47
CA ASN A 301 4.62 16.44 16.41
C ASN A 301 5.52 15.44 15.66
N PRO A 302 5.29 14.12 15.82
CA PRO A 302 6.05 13.11 15.11
C PRO A 302 5.68 13.01 13.62
N ILE A 303 4.57 13.61 13.16
CA ILE A 303 4.21 13.69 11.74
C ILE A 303 4.25 15.17 11.33
N SER A 304 5.45 15.74 11.33
CA SER A 304 5.67 17.16 11.02
C SER A 304 5.82 17.45 9.54
N ASN A 305 6.12 16.43 8.72
CA ASN A 305 6.38 16.57 7.29
C ASN A 305 6.20 15.23 6.56
N CYS A 306 6.32 15.27 5.24
CA CYS A 306 6.20 14.12 4.34
C CYS A 306 7.16 12.96 4.66
N ASN A 307 8.42 13.24 5.04
CA ASN A 307 9.38 12.19 5.40
C ASN A 307 8.91 11.43 6.64
N ALA A 308 8.44 12.15 7.66
CA ALA A 308 7.97 11.54 8.89
C ALA A 308 6.67 10.73 8.68
N ALA A 309 5.77 11.21 7.80
CA ALA A 309 4.58 10.46 7.43
C ALA A 309 4.93 9.16 6.67
N ALA A 310 5.84 9.24 5.70
CA ALA A 310 6.34 8.08 4.95
C ALA A 310 6.96 7.04 5.89
N GLU A 311 7.86 7.47 6.78
CA GLU A 311 8.53 6.58 7.74
C GLU A 311 7.52 5.89 8.67
N ILE A 312 6.55 6.63 9.23
CA ILE A 312 5.54 6.04 10.13
C ILE A 312 4.62 5.07 9.38
N PHE A 313 4.19 5.41 8.16
CA PHE A 313 3.37 4.52 7.34
C PHE A 313 4.12 3.22 7.02
N THR A 314 5.34 3.34 6.50
CA THR A 314 6.17 2.19 6.12
C THR A 314 6.50 1.31 7.32
N ASN A 315 6.99 1.89 8.42
CA ASN A 315 7.37 1.14 9.61
C ASN A 315 6.19 0.36 10.21
N LYS A 316 5.00 0.97 10.26
CA LYS A 316 3.82 0.29 10.78
C LYS A 316 3.43 -0.91 9.92
N ASN A 317 3.31 -0.73 8.62
CA ASN A 317 2.94 -1.83 7.73
C ASN A 317 4.01 -2.93 7.72
N GLN A 318 5.29 -2.55 7.81
CA GLN A 318 6.39 -3.50 7.92
C GLN A 318 6.34 -4.30 9.24
N GLU A 319 6.02 -3.67 10.36
CA GLU A 319 5.81 -4.36 11.65
C GLU A 319 4.71 -5.41 11.53
N ILE A 320 3.55 -5.04 10.98
CA ILE A 320 2.42 -5.97 10.79
C ILE A 320 2.82 -7.15 9.90
N LEU A 321 3.50 -6.90 8.77
CA LEU A 321 3.96 -7.95 7.86
C LEU A 321 5.02 -8.87 8.49
N ASN A 322 5.90 -8.32 9.32
CA ASN A 322 6.92 -9.09 10.04
C ASN A 322 6.28 -9.96 11.11
N ASP A 323 5.35 -9.43 11.91
CA ASP A 323 4.64 -10.18 12.94
C ASP A 323 3.89 -11.35 12.32
N LEU A 324 3.15 -11.09 11.25
CA LEU A 324 2.47 -12.12 10.47
C LEU A 324 3.44 -13.19 9.93
N SER A 325 4.57 -12.76 9.36
CA SER A 325 5.59 -13.69 8.84
C SER A 325 6.19 -14.56 9.94
N ASN A 326 6.37 -14.01 11.14
CA ASN A 326 6.88 -14.74 12.29
C ASN A 326 5.84 -15.73 12.85
N GLU A 327 4.61 -15.28 13.04
CA GLU A 327 3.53 -16.09 13.60
C GLU A 327 3.14 -17.27 12.70
N TRP A 328 3.11 -17.07 11.38
CA TRP A 328 2.84 -18.14 10.41
C TRP A 328 4.10 -18.88 9.94
N GLN A 329 5.28 -18.54 10.48
CA GLN A 329 6.57 -19.18 10.17
C GLN A 329 6.95 -19.13 8.68
N LEU A 330 6.71 -17.99 8.03
CA LEU A 330 6.84 -17.86 6.59
C LEU A 330 8.23 -17.45 6.08
N GLY A 331 9.27 -17.64 6.88
CA GLY A 331 10.64 -17.17 6.57
C GLY A 331 11.25 -17.74 5.29
N ASN A 332 10.74 -18.88 4.78
CA ASN A 332 11.20 -19.53 3.56
C ASN A 332 10.08 -19.75 2.53
N ARG A 333 9.02 -18.92 2.55
CA ARG A 333 7.90 -19.05 1.61
C ARG A 333 8.32 -18.82 0.16
N SER A 334 7.66 -19.52 -0.76
CA SER A 334 7.80 -19.39 -2.22
C SER A 334 6.62 -18.67 -2.89
N PHE A 335 5.59 -18.30 -2.12
CA PHE A 335 4.44 -17.55 -2.58
C PHE A 335 4.49 -16.08 -2.13
N PRO A 336 3.87 -15.13 -2.89
CA PRO A 336 3.84 -13.72 -2.52
C PRO A 336 2.82 -13.42 -1.40
N ILE A 337 3.13 -12.43 -0.57
CA ILE A 337 2.17 -11.69 0.25
C ILE A 337 1.94 -10.40 -0.54
N PHE A 338 0.69 -10.17 -0.88
CA PHE A 338 0.31 -9.09 -1.77
C PHE A 338 -0.88 -8.31 -1.24
N THR A 339 -1.02 -7.08 -1.71
CA THR A 339 -2.20 -6.25 -1.44
C THR A 339 -2.78 -5.71 -2.74
N SER A 340 -3.95 -5.10 -2.65
CA SER A 340 -4.50 -4.25 -3.69
C SER A 340 -4.65 -2.84 -3.16
N ASP A 341 -4.38 -1.84 -3.99
CA ASP A 341 -4.49 -0.45 -3.57
C ASP A 341 -4.89 0.46 -4.74
N TYR A 342 -5.38 1.66 -4.44
CA TYR A 342 -5.68 2.72 -5.42
C TYR A 342 -4.75 3.94 -5.28
N ALA A 343 -3.78 3.90 -4.37
CA ALA A 343 -2.76 4.94 -4.25
C ALA A 343 -1.52 4.43 -3.49
N LEU A 344 -0.47 5.26 -3.45
CA LEU A 344 0.71 5.07 -2.58
C LEU A 344 1.49 3.76 -2.76
N TYR A 345 1.40 3.12 -3.94
CA TYR A 345 2.09 1.87 -4.30
C TYR A 345 3.59 1.82 -3.98
N TRP A 346 4.26 2.98 -4.03
CA TRP A 346 5.68 3.09 -3.69
C TRP A 346 5.96 2.62 -2.26
N TRP A 347 5.12 3.05 -1.32
CA TRP A 347 5.26 2.73 0.09
C TRP A 347 4.69 1.37 0.44
N ASP A 348 3.77 0.81 -0.35
CA ASP A 348 3.36 -0.59 -0.19
C ASP A 348 4.56 -1.53 -0.42
N TYR A 349 5.30 -1.32 -1.51
CA TYR A 349 6.55 -2.07 -1.73
C TYR A 349 7.61 -1.78 -0.68
N GLU A 350 7.70 -0.53 -0.20
CA GLU A 350 8.64 -0.16 0.85
C GLU A 350 8.31 -0.83 2.19
N SER A 351 7.03 -1.02 2.47
CA SER A 351 6.53 -1.70 3.67
C SER A 351 6.84 -3.20 3.66
N GLY A 352 7.06 -3.79 2.49
CA GLY A 352 7.52 -5.18 2.35
C GLY A 352 6.58 -6.11 1.56
N TYR A 353 5.52 -5.59 0.93
CA TYR A 353 4.70 -6.40 0.02
C TYR A 353 5.53 -6.91 -1.18
N ASP A 354 5.31 -8.16 -1.58
CA ASP A 354 6.03 -8.77 -2.72
C ASP A 354 5.44 -8.37 -4.07
N LEU A 355 4.13 -8.13 -4.06
CA LEU A 355 3.28 -7.84 -5.21
C LEU A 355 2.21 -6.85 -4.76
N VAL A 356 1.90 -5.88 -5.62
CA VAL A 356 0.80 -4.95 -5.42
C VAL A 356 -0.09 -4.96 -6.67
N LEU A 357 -1.40 -5.06 -6.46
CA LEU A 357 -2.41 -4.98 -7.51
C LEU A 357 -3.01 -3.56 -7.54
N ALA A 358 -2.73 -2.80 -8.60
CA ALA A 358 -3.37 -1.51 -8.76
C ALA A 358 -4.87 -1.68 -9.02
N GLN A 359 -5.70 -0.96 -8.27
CA GLN A 359 -7.13 -0.94 -8.45
C GLN A 359 -7.51 -0.09 -9.65
N LEU A 360 -8.13 -0.71 -10.65
CA LEU A 360 -8.73 -0.02 -11.78
C LEU A 360 -10.24 0.10 -11.52
N GLY A 361 -10.68 1.30 -11.17
CA GLY A 361 -12.05 1.60 -10.79
C GLY A 361 -12.27 3.10 -10.59
N TRP A 362 -13.37 3.47 -9.94
CA TRP A 362 -13.66 4.84 -9.47
C TRP A 362 -13.57 5.95 -10.52
N ASN A 363 -13.71 5.59 -11.80
CA ASN A 363 -13.49 6.49 -12.95
C ASN A 363 -12.08 7.13 -12.99
N ASN A 364 -11.09 6.47 -12.37
CA ASN A 364 -9.69 6.88 -12.44
C ASN A 364 -9.11 6.65 -13.84
N THR A 365 -8.05 7.40 -14.17
CA THR A 365 -7.37 7.27 -15.45
C THR A 365 -6.49 6.01 -15.45
N VAL A 366 -6.88 4.98 -16.20
CA VAL A 366 -6.16 3.69 -16.28
C VAL A 366 -4.67 3.84 -16.57
N ALA A 367 -4.30 4.76 -17.48
CA ALA A 367 -2.90 5.00 -17.81
C ALA A 367 -2.10 5.63 -16.66
N GLN A 368 -2.75 6.43 -15.82
CA GLN A 368 -2.13 7.00 -14.63
C GLN A 368 -1.89 5.90 -13.57
N GLU A 369 -2.88 5.06 -13.30
CA GLU A 369 -2.73 3.96 -12.34
C GLU A 369 -1.64 2.99 -12.77
N ILE A 370 -1.65 2.57 -14.05
CA ILE A 370 -0.59 1.74 -14.64
C ILE A 370 0.78 2.42 -14.52
N GLY A 371 0.87 3.72 -14.83
CA GLY A 371 2.12 4.47 -14.73
C GLY A 371 2.67 4.53 -13.30
N LEU A 372 1.80 4.72 -12.30
CA LEU A 372 2.16 4.73 -10.87
C LEU A 372 2.68 3.37 -10.42
N ILE A 373 1.89 2.31 -10.60
CA ILE A 373 2.26 0.98 -10.10
C ILE A 373 3.47 0.40 -10.85
N ARG A 374 3.53 0.57 -12.18
CA ARG A 374 4.65 0.06 -12.99
C ARG A 374 5.92 0.82 -12.67
N GLY A 375 5.85 2.13 -12.46
CA GLY A 375 6.98 2.96 -12.03
C GLY A 375 7.55 2.50 -10.68
N ALA A 376 6.69 2.30 -9.68
CA ALA A 376 7.08 1.79 -8.37
C ALA A 376 7.71 0.39 -8.45
N ALA A 377 7.05 -0.53 -9.14
CA ALA A 377 7.51 -1.91 -9.26
C ALA A 377 8.82 -2.03 -10.06
N SER A 378 8.93 -1.33 -11.19
CA SER A 378 10.09 -1.44 -12.10
C SER A 378 11.36 -0.88 -11.48
N LEU A 379 11.28 0.23 -10.72
CA LEU A 379 12.44 0.78 -10.04
C LEU A 379 12.93 -0.14 -8.90
N ARG A 380 12.00 -0.85 -8.24
CA ARG A 380 12.29 -1.79 -7.16
C ARG A 380 12.51 -3.24 -7.59
N ASN A 381 12.47 -3.53 -8.90
CA ASN A 381 12.55 -4.88 -9.46
C ASN A 381 11.52 -5.85 -8.84
N ARG A 382 10.28 -5.38 -8.71
CA ARG A 382 9.14 -6.13 -8.17
C ARG A 382 8.12 -6.46 -9.27
N ASN A 383 7.31 -7.48 -9.01
CA ASN A 383 6.18 -7.83 -9.86
C ASN A 383 4.97 -6.97 -9.47
N TRP A 384 4.08 -6.69 -10.41
CA TRP A 384 2.85 -5.94 -10.16
C TRP A 384 1.69 -6.54 -10.95
N GLY A 385 0.47 -6.15 -10.60
CA GLY A 385 -0.72 -6.50 -11.35
C GLY A 385 -1.83 -5.48 -11.21
N VAL A 386 -3.04 -5.86 -11.62
CA VAL A 386 -4.23 -5.04 -11.44
C VAL A 386 -5.38 -5.86 -10.86
N ILE A 387 -6.22 -5.21 -10.07
CA ILE A 387 -7.55 -5.69 -9.73
C ILE A 387 -8.58 -4.69 -10.28
N ILE A 388 -9.51 -5.15 -11.10
CA ILE A 388 -10.57 -4.31 -11.64
C ILE A 388 -11.70 -4.29 -10.61
N THR A 389 -12.03 -3.11 -10.10
CA THR A 389 -12.95 -2.90 -8.98
C THR A 389 -14.11 -1.98 -9.36
N TRP A 390 -14.89 -1.57 -8.36
CA TRP A 390 -16.07 -0.72 -8.51
C TRP A 390 -15.78 0.52 -9.34
N THR A 391 -16.62 0.75 -10.33
CA THR A 391 -16.75 2.01 -11.06
C THR A 391 -17.91 2.84 -10.51
N TYR A 392 -18.94 2.16 -9.98
CA TYR A 392 -20.16 2.73 -9.42
C TYR A 392 -20.35 2.26 -7.97
N THR A 393 -20.98 3.09 -7.14
CA THR A 393 -21.31 2.76 -5.74
C THR A 393 -22.66 2.06 -5.58
N GLU A 394 -23.31 1.76 -6.70
CA GLU A 394 -24.60 1.09 -6.78
C GLU A 394 -24.59 0.17 -8.00
N TRP A 395 -25.51 -0.81 -8.04
CA TRP A 395 -25.64 -1.74 -9.16
C TRP A 395 -25.68 -0.97 -10.49
N PRO A 396 -24.86 -1.33 -11.50
CA PRO A 396 -24.15 -2.60 -11.68
C PRO A 396 -22.75 -2.73 -11.05
N TYR A 397 -22.29 -1.77 -10.23
CA TYR A 397 -20.98 -1.71 -9.57
C TYR A 397 -19.76 -1.65 -10.49
N LEU A 398 -19.58 -2.63 -11.36
CA LEU A 398 -18.50 -2.69 -12.34
C LEU A 398 -18.90 -1.95 -13.63
N THR A 399 -17.88 -1.54 -14.39
CA THR A 399 -18.11 -1.06 -15.75
C THR A 399 -18.41 -2.21 -16.72
N GLY A 400 -18.93 -1.89 -17.91
CA GLY A 400 -19.34 -2.88 -18.90
C GLY A 400 -18.18 -3.73 -19.43
N GLY A 401 -18.51 -4.91 -19.98
CA GLY A 401 -17.56 -5.95 -20.35
C GLY A 401 -16.50 -5.50 -21.38
N SER A 402 -16.85 -4.57 -22.28
CA SER A 402 -15.87 -4.02 -23.24
C SER A 402 -14.78 -3.20 -22.55
N GLN A 403 -15.14 -2.39 -21.55
CA GLN A 403 -14.16 -1.57 -20.83
C GLN A 403 -13.30 -2.45 -19.91
N ILE A 404 -13.88 -3.47 -19.28
CA ILE A 404 -13.13 -4.48 -18.53
C ILE A 404 -12.12 -5.18 -19.44
N PHE A 405 -12.53 -5.65 -20.64
CA PHE A 405 -11.61 -6.25 -21.62
C PHE A 405 -10.44 -5.32 -21.96
N ASP A 406 -10.72 -4.04 -22.22
CA ASP A 406 -9.69 -3.07 -22.55
C ASP A 406 -8.74 -2.85 -21.36
N GLN A 407 -9.24 -2.70 -20.13
CA GLN A 407 -8.42 -2.57 -18.93
C GLN A 407 -7.49 -3.78 -18.71
N MET A 408 -8.00 -5.01 -18.85
CA MET A 408 -7.20 -6.23 -18.76
C MET A 408 -6.09 -6.27 -19.82
N ARG A 409 -6.44 -5.92 -21.07
CA ARG A 409 -5.50 -5.87 -22.19
C ARG A 409 -4.41 -4.82 -21.97
N LEU A 410 -4.77 -3.61 -21.55
CA LEU A 410 -3.81 -2.53 -21.32
C LEU A 410 -2.83 -2.88 -20.19
N ALA A 411 -3.30 -3.52 -19.12
CA ALA A 411 -2.45 -4.02 -18.04
C ALA A 411 -1.47 -5.09 -18.55
N TYR A 412 -1.96 -6.08 -19.30
CA TYR A 412 -1.14 -7.14 -19.90
C TYR A 412 -0.06 -6.58 -20.85
N GLU A 413 -0.44 -5.73 -21.80
CA GLU A 413 0.50 -5.11 -22.74
C GLU A 413 1.50 -4.20 -22.01
N SER A 414 1.16 -3.65 -20.85
CA SER A 414 2.05 -2.83 -20.02
C SER A 414 2.96 -3.64 -19.11
N GLY A 415 2.75 -4.96 -18.98
CA GLY A 415 3.63 -5.88 -18.27
C GLY A 415 3.14 -6.31 -16.89
N ALA A 416 1.86 -6.11 -16.56
CA ALA A 416 1.25 -6.68 -15.36
C ALA A 416 1.41 -8.21 -15.36
N GLU A 417 1.74 -8.82 -14.22
CA GLU A 417 1.79 -10.28 -14.09
C GLU A 417 0.43 -10.87 -13.64
N TYR A 418 -0.46 -10.03 -13.10
CA TYR A 418 -1.78 -10.42 -12.59
C TYR A 418 -2.87 -9.49 -13.12
N VAL A 419 -4.01 -10.07 -13.45
CA VAL A 419 -5.28 -9.38 -13.71
C VAL A 419 -6.38 -10.13 -12.97
N VAL A 420 -7.08 -9.44 -12.06
CA VAL A 420 -8.16 -10.02 -11.26
C VAL A 420 -9.40 -9.13 -11.36
N ILE A 421 -10.61 -9.71 -11.46
CA ILE A 421 -11.86 -8.94 -11.33
C ILE A 421 -12.40 -9.10 -9.91
N PHE A 422 -12.63 -7.98 -9.24
CA PHE A 422 -13.23 -7.91 -7.91
C PHE A 422 -14.72 -8.24 -7.95
N ASN A 423 -15.17 -9.14 -7.08
CA ASN A 423 -16.54 -9.64 -7.05
C ASN A 423 -17.18 -9.52 -5.65
N TYR A 424 -17.45 -8.29 -5.22
CA TYR A 424 -18.10 -8.00 -3.95
C TYR A 424 -19.03 -6.81 -4.09
N ALA A 425 -20.20 -6.88 -3.47
CA ALA A 425 -20.96 -5.73 -2.99
C ALA A 425 -21.67 -6.11 -1.69
N GLU A 426 -21.99 -5.13 -0.85
CA GLU A 426 -22.67 -5.39 0.43
C GLU A 426 -24.05 -6.04 0.22
N ASP A 427 -24.72 -5.66 -0.87
CA ASP A 427 -26.05 -6.12 -1.26
C ASP A 427 -26.03 -7.21 -2.35
N MET A 428 -24.87 -7.81 -2.65
CA MET A 428 -24.79 -8.80 -3.72
C MET A 428 -25.64 -10.04 -3.40
N GLU A 429 -26.32 -10.57 -4.42
CA GLU A 429 -27.15 -11.76 -4.29
C GLU A 429 -26.69 -12.86 -5.26
N GLY A 430 -26.86 -14.12 -4.84
CA GLY A 430 -26.64 -15.28 -5.69
C GLY A 430 -25.17 -15.71 -5.84
N PRO A 431 -24.93 -16.81 -6.57
CA PRO A 431 -23.65 -17.51 -6.58
C PRO A 431 -22.53 -16.79 -7.35
N LEU A 432 -22.89 -15.86 -8.25
CA LEU A 432 -21.94 -15.17 -9.13
C LEU A 432 -21.60 -13.75 -8.63
N GLY A 433 -22.19 -13.31 -7.51
CA GLY A 433 -21.97 -12.00 -6.92
C GLY A 433 -22.41 -10.86 -7.86
N ILE A 434 -21.52 -9.90 -8.09
CA ILE A 434 -21.76 -8.73 -8.95
C ILE A 434 -21.35 -8.96 -10.42
N LEU A 435 -20.85 -10.15 -10.76
CA LEU A 435 -20.43 -10.46 -12.13
C LEU A 435 -21.64 -10.71 -13.03
N GLN A 436 -21.64 -10.06 -14.19
CA GLN A 436 -22.64 -10.23 -15.24
C GLN A 436 -22.07 -11.04 -16.42
N GLU A 437 -22.95 -11.52 -17.31
CA GLU A 437 -22.55 -12.27 -18.51
C GLU A 437 -21.50 -11.54 -19.36
N GLU A 438 -21.61 -10.23 -19.50
CA GLU A 438 -20.63 -9.43 -20.24
C GLU A 438 -19.23 -9.43 -19.60
N HIS A 439 -19.11 -9.60 -18.29
CA HIS A 439 -17.83 -9.70 -17.60
C HIS A 439 -17.17 -11.07 -17.84
N PHE A 440 -17.98 -12.14 -17.88
CA PHE A 440 -17.49 -13.47 -18.24
C PHE A 440 -17.05 -13.54 -19.71
N ASP A 441 -17.81 -12.91 -20.61
CA ASP A 441 -17.43 -12.76 -22.02
C ASP A 441 -16.13 -11.96 -22.16
N ALA A 442 -15.94 -10.90 -21.37
CA ALA A 442 -14.70 -10.13 -21.34
C ALA A 442 -13.49 -10.98 -20.93
N LEU A 443 -13.60 -11.77 -19.85
CA LEU A 443 -12.55 -12.70 -19.40
C LEU A 443 -12.21 -13.73 -20.49
N LYS A 444 -13.24 -14.34 -21.08
CA LYS A 444 -13.07 -15.34 -22.14
C LYS A 444 -12.40 -14.75 -23.37
N ARG A 445 -12.79 -13.55 -23.79
CA ARG A 445 -12.16 -12.83 -24.90
C ARG A 445 -10.72 -12.49 -24.57
N PHE A 446 -10.45 -11.94 -23.40
CA PHE A 446 -9.09 -11.60 -22.98
C PHE A 446 -8.16 -12.82 -22.95
N TRP A 447 -8.64 -13.94 -22.40
CA TRP A 447 -7.87 -15.18 -22.40
C TRP A 447 -7.50 -15.64 -23.82
N ASN A 448 -8.47 -15.69 -24.72
CA ASN A 448 -8.28 -16.25 -26.07
C ASN A 448 -7.60 -15.28 -27.05
N GLU A 449 -7.98 -13.99 -27.01
CA GLU A 449 -7.54 -12.98 -27.97
C GLU A 449 -6.24 -12.28 -27.54
N VAL A 450 -5.89 -12.31 -26.24
CA VAL A 450 -4.70 -11.64 -25.69
C VAL A 450 -3.73 -12.63 -25.07
N VAL A 451 -4.12 -13.36 -24.02
CA VAL A 451 -3.17 -14.20 -23.25
C VAL A 451 -2.64 -15.38 -24.06
N GLN A 452 -3.52 -16.09 -24.78
CA GLN A 452 -3.16 -17.23 -25.62
C GLN A 452 -2.70 -16.83 -27.03
N ASN A 453 -2.83 -15.55 -27.39
CA ASN A 453 -2.52 -15.06 -28.71
C ASN A 453 -1.05 -14.62 -28.81
N PRO A 454 -0.17 -15.35 -29.53
CA PRO A 454 1.24 -15.01 -29.63
C PRO A 454 1.52 -13.68 -30.35
N ALA A 455 0.53 -13.11 -31.05
CA ALA A 455 0.66 -11.79 -31.68
C ALA A 455 0.58 -10.62 -30.68
N VAL A 456 0.00 -10.84 -29.48
CA VAL A 456 -0.04 -9.82 -28.43
C VAL A 456 1.14 -10.03 -27.49
N VAL A 457 1.99 -9.02 -27.39
CA VAL A 457 3.23 -9.10 -26.60
C VAL A 457 2.97 -8.65 -25.18
N HIS A 458 3.07 -9.57 -24.22
CA HIS A 458 3.10 -9.26 -22.79
C HIS A 458 4.21 -8.24 -22.48
N GLY A 459 3.85 -7.11 -21.87
CA GLY A 459 4.81 -6.04 -21.60
C GLY A 459 5.41 -5.39 -22.86
N GLY A 460 4.74 -5.47 -24.02
CA GLY A 460 5.15 -4.81 -25.26
C GLY A 460 5.12 -3.28 -25.19
N THR A 461 4.29 -2.70 -24.32
CA THR A 461 4.22 -1.26 -24.05
C THR A 461 5.20 -0.90 -22.94
N LYS A 462 6.42 -0.50 -23.34
CA LYS A 462 7.46 -0.04 -22.42
C LYS A 462 7.32 1.44 -22.09
N ALA A 463 7.71 1.81 -20.87
CA ALA A 463 7.86 3.20 -20.49
C ALA A 463 9.02 3.84 -21.28
N GLU A 464 8.76 4.99 -21.88
CA GLU A 464 9.77 5.81 -22.57
C GLU A 464 10.07 7.10 -21.79
N ALA A 465 9.15 7.49 -20.91
CA ALA A 465 9.27 8.69 -20.10
C ALA A 465 8.94 8.40 -18.62
N ALA A 466 9.47 9.23 -17.74
CA ALA A 466 9.09 9.25 -16.33
C ALA A 466 8.62 10.65 -15.89
N PHE A 467 7.58 10.69 -15.07
CA PHE A 467 7.22 11.84 -14.26
C PHE A 467 7.66 11.60 -12.81
N VAL A 468 8.48 12.50 -12.28
CA VAL A 468 9.12 12.37 -10.97
C VAL A 468 8.42 13.27 -9.97
N LEU A 469 7.79 12.66 -8.99
CA LEU A 469 7.12 13.30 -7.85
C LEU A 469 8.15 13.67 -6.76
N PRO A 470 7.83 14.65 -5.88
CA PRO A 470 8.70 14.98 -4.77
C PRO A 470 8.90 13.76 -3.85
N GLU A 471 10.13 13.57 -3.37
CA GLU A 471 10.46 12.54 -2.39
C GLU A 471 9.46 12.55 -1.22
N ASN A 472 9.01 11.36 -0.80
CA ASN A 472 8.13 11.16 0.34
C ASN A 472 6.76 11.87 0.27
N CYS A 473 6.38 12.47 -0.86
CA CYS A 473 5.10 13.15 -1.01
C CYS A 473 3.97 12.17 -1.34
N GLY A 474 3.39 11.55 -0.31
CA GLY A 474 2.28 10.58 -0.41
C GLY A 474 0.97 11.19 -0.87
N TRP A 475 0.90 11.60 -2.13
CA TRP A 475 -0.25 12.26 -2.73
C TRP A 475 -1.11 11.27 -3.50
N GLY A 476 -2.43 11.30 -3.29
CA GLY A 476 -3.37 10.37 -3.93
C GLY A 476 -3.54 10.55 -5.43
N LEU A 477 -3.17 11.71 -5.99
CA LEU A 477 -3.22 11.97 -7.44
C LEU A 477 -4.61 11.75 -8.07
N ARG A 478 -5.70 11.86 -7.31
CA ARG A 478 -7.06 11.70 -7.86
C ARG A 478 -7.56 12.98 -8.52
N ASN A 479 -7.13 14.12 -8.01
CA ASN A 479 -7.50 15.45 -8.49
C ASN A 479 -6.47 16.50 -7.99
N PRO A 480 -6.45 17.74 -8.52
CA PRO A 480 -5.47 18.74 -8.09
C PRO A 480 -5.62 19.19 -6.63
N SER A 481 -6.80 19.01 -6.05
CA SER A 481 -7.09 19.35 -4.65
C SER A 481 -6.93 18.16 -3.70
N ASP A 482 -6.41 17.03 -4.20
CA ASP A 482 -6.26 15.82 -3.41
C ASP A 482 -5.18 16.00 -2.33
N ILE A 483 -5.40 15.38 -1.18
CA ILE A 483 -4.64 15.58 0.05
C ILE A 483 -3.32 14.80 0.04
N VAL A 484 -2.32 15.35 0.71
CA VAL A 484 -1.01 14.71 0.89
C VAL A 484 -1.02 13.94 2.22
N TRP A 485 -0.75 12.64 2.14
CA TRP A 485 -0.78 11.66 3.22
C TRP A 485 -2.13 11.54 3.93
N GLY A 486 -3.19 12.14 3.39
CA GLY A 486 -4.44 12.28 4.13
C GLY A 486 -4.40 13.37 5.21
N LEU A 487 -3.32 14.15 5.31
CA LEU A 487 -3.02 15.03 6.45
C LEU A 487 -2.93 16.50 6.08
N TRP A 488 -2.44 16.80 4.88
CA TRP A 488 -2.16 18.17 4.45
C TRP A 488 -2.87 18.51 3.14
N GLU A 489 -3.42 19.71 3.09
CA GLU A 489 -3.88 20.32 1.85
C GLU A 489 -2.72 20.41 0.85
N PRO A 490 -2.98 20.23 -0.46
CA PRO A 490 -1.93 20.31 -1.45
C PRO A 490 -1.38 21.73 -1.54
N THR A 491 -0.06 21.85 -1.55
CA THR A 491 0.61 23.14 -1.74
C THR A 491 0.40 23.66 -3.16
N THR A 492 0.80 24.91 -3.42
CA THR A 492 0.77 25.46 -4.79
C THR A 492 1.64 24.65 -5.74
N GLU A 493 2.77 24.15 -5.26
CA GLU A 493 3.70 23.31 -6.01
C GLU A 493 3.11 21.94 -6.35
N VAL A 494 2.42 21.30 -5.39
CA VAL A 494 1.69 20.04 -5.64
C VAL A 494 0.60 20.25 -6.70
N ARG A 495 -0.14 21.37 -6.63
CA ARG A 495 -1.13 21.74 -7.65
C ARG A 495 -0.50 21.99 -9.03
N GLN A 496 0.68 22.59 -9.09
CA GLN A 496 1.41 22.75 -10.35
C GLN A 496 1.89 21.40 -10.90
N ALA A 497 2.37 20.50 -10.03
CA ALA A 497 2.78 19.16 -10.41
C ALA A 497 1.62 18.38 -11.05
N TRP A 498 0.37 18.59 -10.62
CA TRP A 498 -0.82 18.02 -11.28
C TRP A 498 -0.87 18.36 -12.77
N SER A 499 -0.77 19.65 -13.10
CA SER A 499 -0.89 20.10 -14.49
C SER A 499 0.25 19.58 -15.36
N LEU A 500 1.47 19.48 -14.81
CA LEU A 500 2.61 18.90 -15.50
C LEU A 500 2.42 17.40 -15.72
N LEU A 501 1.91 16.67 -14.71
CA LEU A 501 1.60 15.25 -14.82
C LEU A 501 0.55 15.00 -15.90
N GLN A 502 -0.57 15.73 -15.89
CA GLN A 502 -1.62 15.59 -16.90
C GLN A 502 -1.10 15.89 -18.31
N SER A 503 -0.18 16.85 -18.46
CA SER A 503 0.48 17.14 -19.73
C SER A 503 1.40 15.99 -20.19
N ALA A 504 2.13 15.38 -19.25
CA ALA A 504 2.98 14.22 -19.53
C ALA A 504 2.14 12.99 -19.90
N LEU A 505 1.03 12.74 -19.21
CA LEU A 505 0.08 11.66 -19.50
C LEU A 505 -0.56 11.85 -20.87
N ALA A 506 -1.01 13.07 -21.21
CA ALA A 506 -1.55 13.36 -22.54
C ALA A 506 -0.53 13.10 -23.67
N LYS A 507 0.77 13.32 -23.40
CA LYS A 507 1.84 13.13 -24.38
C LYS A 507 2.28 11.68 -24.53
N HIS A 508 2.41 10.95 -23.42
CA HIS A 508 3.06 9.63 -23.38
C HIS A 508 2.09 8.48 -23.09
N ASN A 509 0.91 8.76 -22.53
CA ASN A 509 -0.10 7.78 -22.14
C ASN A 509 0.53 6.61 -21.36
N LEU A 510 0.25 5.36 -21.73
CA LEU A 510 0.80 4.14 -21.12
C LEU A 510 2.33 3.99 -21.23
N ARG A 511 3.04 4.90 -21.93
CA ARG A 511 4.51 4.94 -21.99
C ARG A 511 5.13 5.88 -20.95
N LEU A 512 4.32 6.42 -20.04
CA LEU A 512 4.77 7.17 -18.88
C LEU A 512 4.83 6.26 -17.66
N ASP A 513 5.95 6.27 -16.94
CA ASP A 513 6.00 5.82 -15.54
C ASP A 513 5.91 7.04 -14.63
N ILE A 514 5.28 6.86 -13.47
CA ILE A 514 5.19 7.88 -12.43
C ILE A 514 5.94 7.33 -11.22
N VAL A 515 6.95 8.08 -10.78
CA VAL A 515 7.95 7.63 -9.79
C VAL A 515 8.23 8.73 -8.78
N TYR A 516 8.89 8.40 -7.69
CA TYR A 516 9.32 9.36 -6.68
C TYR A 516 10.80 9.71 -6.84
N ASP A 517 11.18 10.92 -6.43
CA ASP A 517 12.57 11.39 -6.38
C ASP A 517 13.33 10.75 -5.21
N ASP A 518 13.39 9.42 -5.21
CA ASP A 518 14.01 8.61 -4.17
C ASP A 518 15.48 8.34 -4.53
N PRO A 519 16.46 8.84 -3.76
CA PRO A 519 17.88 8.64 -4.03
C PRO A 519 18.32 7.17 -4.06
N ALA A 520 17.59 6.26 -3.39
CA ALA A 520 17.88 4.83 -3.42
C ALA A 520 17.56 4.19 -4.78
N TYR A 521 16.72 4.83 -5.59
CA TYR A 521 16.23 4.32 -6.87
C TYR A 521 16.49 5.29 -8.03
N PRO A 522 17.76 5.53 -8.38
CA PRO A 522 18.11 6.52 -9.40
C PRO A 522 17.53 6.18 -10.78
N ILE A 523 16.97 7.21 -11.42
CA ILE A 523 16.29 7.13 -12.72
C ILE A 523 17.18 7.50 -13.92
N ALA A 524 18.39 7.99 -13.66
CA ALA A 524 19.32 8.42 -14.71
C ALA A 524 19.60 7.28 -15.69
N GLY A 525 19.38 7.55 -16.99
CA GLY A 525 19.60 6.58 -18.07
C GLY A 525 18.52 5.49 -18.21
N ARG A 526 17.48 5.45 -17.36
CA ARG A 526 16.37 4.48 -17.47
C ARG A 526 15.29 4.90 -18.46
N TYR A 527 15.06 6.20 -18.58
CA TYR A 527 14.01 6.78 -19.43
C TYR A 527 14.60 7.72 -20.47
N ARG A 528 13.95 7.80 -21.64
CA ARG A 528 14.34 8.71 -22.71
C ARG A 528 13.99 10.17 -22.38
N SER A 529 12.90 10.38 -21.66
CA SER A 529 12.45 11.70 -21.19
C SER A 529 12.15 11.66 -19.70
N VAL A 530 12.54 12.70 -18.96
CA VAL A 530 12.26 12.82 -17.52
C VAL A 530 11.67 14.19 -17.24
N TYR A 531 10.51 14.19 -16.58
CA TYR A 531 9.77 15.38 -16.17
C TYR A 531 9.79 15.45 -14.65
N TYR A 532 10.33 16.50 -14.06
CA TYR A 532 10.28 16.71 -12.62
C TYR A 532 9.11 17.61 -12.25
N TRP A 533 8.48 17.31 -11.12
CA TRP A 533 7.36 18.06 -10.54
C TRP A 533 7.62 19.56 -10.38
N ASN A 534 8.89 19.97 -10.23
CA ASN A 534 9.33 21.35 -10.02
C ASN A 534 9.90 22.03 -11.28
N GLN A 535 9.74 21.43 -12.48
CA GLN A 535 10.20 22.07 -13.71
C GLN A 535 9.43 23.38 -13.96
N THR A 536 10.17 24.47 -14.14
CA THR A 536 9.61 25.71 -14.67
C THR A 536 9.62 25.62 -16.19
N GLY A 537 8.45 25.84 -16.80
CA GLY A 537 8.23 25.73 -18.24
C GLY A 537 8.86 26.85 -19.06
#